data_AF-A0A327Y3D3-F1
#
_entry.id   AF-A0A327Y3D3-F1
#
_cell.length_a   1.000
_cell.length_b   1.000
_cell.length_c   1.000
_cell.angle_alpha   90.00
_cell.angle_beta   90.00
_cell.angle_gamma   90.00
#
_symmetry.space_group_name_H-M   'P 1'
#
loop_
_entity.id
_entity.type
_entity.pdbx_description
1 polymer ?
#
loop_
_entity_poly.entity_id
_entity_poly.type
_entity_poly.pdbx_seq_one_letter_code
_entity_poly.pdbx_strand_id
1 'polypeptide(L)'
;MKQLLLATASIALPVAVFSGVEHYVVAPADSTVQTATLAPAQGLGDLSALQAIVADTQTLAQTDLVAAETRITDLETAWDDRAKALRAQAPVLWGNVDASADAAFSALRDKAPDRARVLTALSDLSATLADPTRAATPEGAAQTIGGIAVTDAAGPALPCEVMLSDLRDGLAAGRASGAAQQISDLQAKATERCNADDDRRADAFTAQALALLTPAKVTK
;
A
#
# COMPACT_ATOMS: atom_id res chain seq x y z
N MET A 1 -39.71 -60.19 18.78
CA MET A 1 -38.62 -61.19 18.85
C MET A 1 -38.12 -61.47 17.45
N LYS A 2 -36.89 -61.06 17.13
CA LYS A 2 -35.86 -61.80 16.34
C LYS A 2 -34.89 -60.81 15.67
N GLN A 3 -33.65 -60.83 16.19
CA GLN A 3 -32.37 -60.53 15.50
C GLN A 3 -32.16 -59.05 15.11
N LEU A 4 -31.34 -58.20 15.73
CA LEU A 4 -29.99 -58.35 16.31
C LEU A 4 -28.95 -58.85 15.30
N LEU A 5 -27.93 -57.99 15.06
CA LEU A 5 -26.57 -58.25 14.56
C LEU A 5 -26.48 -58.47 13.03
N LEU A 6 -25.59 -57.81 12.27
CA LEU A 6 -24.13 -57.86 12.40
C LEU A 6 -23.44 -56.57 11.87
N ALA A 7 -22.40 -56.18 12.58
CA ALA A 7 -21.36 -55.23 12.19
C ALA A 7 -20.24 -55.91 11.37
N THR A 8 -19.54 -55.13 10.54
CA THR A 8 -18.12 -55.27 10.15
C THR A 8 -17.71 -53.90 9.57
N ALA A 9 -17.17 -52.96 10.34
CA ALA A 9 -15.75 -52.78 10.64
C ALA A 9 -14.81 -53.07 9.44
N SER A 10 -14.19 -52.04 8.86
CA SER A 10 -12.72 -51.94 8.75
C SER A 10 -12.27 -50.59 8.18
N ILE A 11 -11.29 -50.02 8.88
CA ILE A 11 -10.61 -48.74 8.69
C ILE A 11 -9.59 -48.86 7.55
N ALA A 12 -9.54 -47.86 6.67
CA ALA A 12 -8.34 -47.47 5.92
C ALA A 12 -8.43 -45.98 5.55
N LEU A 13 -7.94 -45.11 6.43
CA LEU A 13 -7.18 -43.91 5.99
C LEU A 13 -5.90 -44.43 5.29
N PRO A 14 -5.33 -43.77 4.25
CA PRO A 14 -5.03 -42.33 4.26
C PRO A 14 -5.03 -41.59 2.90
N VAL A 15 -5.09 -40.26 2.99
CA VAL A 15 -4.36 -39.26 2.16
C VAL A 15 -4.24 -39.57 0.66
N ALA A 16 -5.17 -39.03 -0.12
CA ALA A 16 -4.87 -38.50 -1.44
C ALA A 16 -5.86 -37.39 -1.80
N VAL A 17 -5.35 -36.15 -1.76
CA VAL A 17 -5.60 -35.14 -2.80
C VAL A 17 -7.04 -34.56 -2.78
N PHE A 18 -7.35 -33.45 -2.08
CA PHE A 18 -6.73 -32.13 -2.24
C PHE A 18 -6.37 -31.81 -3.70
N SER A 19 -7.32 -31.94 -4.63
CA SER A 19 -7.33 -31.28 -5.95
C SER A 19 -8.75 -31.32 -6.52
N GLY A 20 -9.52 -30.28 -6.21
CA GLY A 20 -10.83 -29.99 -6.79
C GLY A 20 -11.27 -28.55 -6.53
N VAL A 21 -10.30 -27.71 -6.16
CA VAL A 21 -10.37 -26.25 -6.23
C VAL A 21 -9.94 -25.90 -7.65
N GLU A 22 -10.58 -24.88 -8.23
CA GLU A 22 -10.48 -24.44 -9.62
C GLU A 22 -11.36 -25.21 -10.60
N HIS A 23 -12.63 -24.82 -10.69
CA HIS A 23 -13.36 -24.49 -11.92
C HIS A 23 -14.87 -24.56 -11.64
N TYR A 24 -15.60 -23.50 -11.99
CA TYR A 24 -16.98 -23.15 -11.57
C TYR A 24 -17.01 -22.54 -10.16
N VAL A 25 -17.03 -21.22 -9.98
CA VAL A 25 -18.04 -20.28 -10.48
C VAL A 25 -17.40 -18.89 -10.66
N VAL A 26 -17.12 -18.50 -11.90
CA VAL A 26 -17.03 -17.09 -12.29
C VAL A 26 -18.45 -16.69 -12.68
N ALA A 27 -19.15 -16.03 -11.75
CA ALA A 27 -20.24 -15.12 -12.08
C ALA A 27 -19.69 -13.69 -11.98
N PRO A 28 -20.11 -12.77 -12.85
CA PRO A 28 -19.62 -11.40 -12.81
C PRO A 28 -20.10 -10.79 -11.50
N ALA A 29 -19.16 -10.40 -10.63
CA ALA A 29 -19.50 -9.47 -9.58
C ALA A 29 -19.80 -8.15 -10.30
N ASP A 30 -21.07 -7.79 -10.39
CA ASP A 30 -21.44 -6.38 -10.46
C ASP A 30 -20.87 -5.74 -9.19
N SER A 31 -19.68 -5.18 -9.32
CA SER A 31 -19.08 -4.31 -8.33
C SER A 31 -19.90 -3.03 -8.28
N THR A 32 -21.02 -3.05 -7.56
CA THR A 32 -21.54 -1.82 -6.98
C THR A 32 -20.55 -1.42 -5.90
N VAL A 33 -19.51 -0.70 -6.32
CA VAL A 33 -18.63 0.06 -5.44
C VAL A 33 -19.56 0.97 -4.66
N GLN A 34 -19.75 0.68 -3.38
CA GLN A 34 -20.38 1.62 -2.48
C GLN A 34 -19.37 2.73 -2.26
N THR A 35 -19.45 3.76 -3.10
CA THR A 35 -18.78 5.03 -2.89
C THR A 35 -19.29 5.59 -1.58
N ALA A 36 -18.56 5.33 -0.49
CA ALA A 36 -18.57 6.23 0.64
C ALA A 36 -18.14 7.59 0.06
N THR A 37 -19.06 8.55 0.01
CA THR A 37 -18.72 9.95 -0.23
C THR A 37 -17.87 10.41 0.94
N LEU A 38 -16.56 10.20 0.83
CA LEU A 38 -15.56 10.96 1.55
C LEU A 38 -15.84 12.44 1.28
N ALA A 39 -15.73 13.29 2.30
CA ALA A 39 -15.65 14.72 2.11
C ALA A 39 -14.64 15.00 0.98
N PRO A 40 -14.88 15.99 0.09
CA PRO A 40 -13.95 16.25 -1.00
C PRO A 40 -12.57 16.46 -0.38
N ALA A 41 -11.66 15.51 -0.62
CA ALA A 41 -10.27 15.67 -0.22
C ALA A 41 -9.84 16.98 -0.83
N GLN A 42 -9.43 17.95 -0.01
CA GLN A 42 -8.78 19.12 -0.56
C GLN A 42 -7.56 18.59 -1.30
N GLY A 43 -7.55 18.74 -2.63
CA GLY A 43 -6.42 18.31 -3.44
C GLY A 43 -5.15 18.99 -2.95
N LEU A 44 -3.98 18.51 -3.41
CA LEU A 44 -2.67 19.04 -3.03
C LEU A 44 -2.38 20.48 -3.53
N GLY A 45 -3.41 21.21 -3.97
CA GLY A 45 -3.28 22.54 -4.55
C GLY A 45 -2.63 22.53 -5.93
N ASP A 46 -1.90 23.59 -6.24
CA ASP A 46 -1.23 23.77 -7.53
C ASP A 46 0.11 23.03 -7.56
N LEU A 47 0.21 22.02 -8.43
CA LEU A 47 1.42 21.22 -8.66
C LEU A 47 2.11 21.54 -9.99
N SER A 48 1.68 22.58 -10.71
CA SER A 48 2.15 22.92 -12.06
C SER A 48 3.67 23.13 -12.15
N ALA A 49 4.26 23.74 -11.13
CA ALA A 49 5.72 23.91 -11.06
C ALA A 49 6.47 22.57 -10.99
N LEU A 50 5.94 21.58 -10.25
CA LEU A 50 6.54 20.24 -10.17
C LEU A 50 6.35 19.51 -11.51
N GLN A 51 5.17 19.60 -12.10
CA GLN A 51 4.88 19.03 -13.42
C GLN A 51 5.83 19.56 -14.51
N ALA A 52 6.13 20.87 -14.48
CA ALA A 52 7.09 21.48 -15.40
C ALA A 52 8.50 20.91 -15.23
N ILE A 53 8.98 20.77 -13.97
CA ILE A 53 10.30 20.17 -13.70
C ILE A 53 10.33 18.70 -14.19
N VAL A 54 9.27 17.92 -13.95
CA VAL A 54 9.19 16.53 -14.43
C VAL A 54 9.23 16.47 -15.96
N ALA A 55 8.52 17.36 -16.67
CA ALA A 55 8.53 17.41 -18.14
C ALA A 55 9.92 17.79 -18.70
N ASP A 56 10.63 18.72 -18.04
CA ASP A 56 12.01 19.06 -18.38
C ASP A 56 12.93 17.84 -18.17
N THR A 57 12.79 17.14 -17.03
CA THR A 57 13.57 15.93 -16.74
C THR A 57 13.31 14.83 -17.76
N GLN A 58 12.05 14.62 -18.18
CA GLN A 58 11.70 13.67 -19.24
C GLN A 58 12.40 14.01 -20.56
N THR A 59 12.42 15.30 -20.92
CA THR A 59 13.08 15.78 -22.15
C THR A 59 14.59 15.51 -22.09
N LEU A 60 15.23 15.81 -20.95
CA LEU A 60 16.65 15.56 -20.75
C LEU A 60 16.96 14.06 -20.77
N ALA A 61 16.15 13.23 -20.10
CA ALA A 61 16.39 11.79 -19.97
C ALA A 61 16.43 11.05 -21.32
N GLN A 62 15.82 11.60 -22.38
CA GLN A 62 15.91 11.07 -23.74
C GLN A 62 17.35 11.03 -24.26
N THR A 63 18.17 12.01 -23.89
CA THR A 63 19.52 12.21 -24.46
C THR A 63 20.63 12.20 -23.42
N ASP A 64 20.37 12.70 -22.22
CA ASP A 64 21.37 12.97 -21.19
C ASP A 64 20.81 12.66 -19.79
N LEU A 65 21.18 11.49 -19.25
CA LEU A 65 20.74 11.07 -17.92
C LEU A 65 21.43 11.85 -16.79
N VAL A 66 22.61 12.43 -17.02
CA VAL A 66 23.31 13.23 -16.01
C VAL A 66 22.64 14.59 -15.87
N ALA A 67 22.25 15.20 -16.99
CA ALA A 67 21.43 16.41 -16.96
C ALA A 67 20.05 16.15 -16.33
N ALA A 68 19.43 15.00 -16.63
CA ALA A 68 18.18 14.59 -16.00
C ALA A 68 18.32 14.38 -14.48
N GLU A 69 19.41 13.78 -14.00
CA GLU A 69 19.71 13.63 -12.57
C GLU A 69 19.91 15.00 -11.87
N THR A 70 20.49 15.97 -12.58
CA THR A 70 20.57 17.34 -12.06
C THR A 70 19.17 17.94 -11.94
N ARG A 71 18.35 17.83 -12.98
CA ARG A 71 17.00 18.40 -12.99
C ARG A 71 16.04 17.73 -12.01
N ILE A 72 16.19 16.42 -11.77
CA ILE A 72 15.38 15.73 -10.76
C ILE A 72 15.74 16.15 -9.32
N THR A 73 16.95 16.66 -9.10
CA THR A 73 17.33 17.25 -7.79
C THR A 73 16.63 18.60 -7.54
N ASP A 74 16.36 19.38 -8.59
CA ASP A 74 15.50 20.56 -8.48
C ASP A 74 14.07 20.17 -8.08
N LEU A 75 13.58 19.03 -8.58
CA LEU A 75 12.26 18.50 -8.22
C LEU A 75 12.20 18.12 -6.74
N GLU A 76 13.18 17.36 -6.27
CA GLU A 76 13.30 16.95 -4.85
C GLU A 76 13.30 18.18 -3.94
N THR A 77 14.12 19.18 -4.24
CA THR A 77 14.16 20.44 -3.47
C THR A 77 12.79 21.12 -3.44
N ALA A 78 12.15 21.26 -4.61
CA ALA A 78 10.84 21.90 -4.73
C ALA A 78 9.73 21.12 -4.02
N TRP A 79 9.81 19.78 -3.97
CA TRP A 79 8.90 18.90 -3.26
C TRP A 79 9.09 19.00 -1.74
N ASP A 80 10.32 18.92 -1.25
CA ASP A 80 10.65 18.99 0.18
C ASP A 80 10.19 20.29 0.83
N ASP A 81 10.36 21.42 0.14
CA ASP A 81 9.94 22.75 0.61
C ASP A 81 8.43 22.82 0.94
N ARG A 82 7.61 21.97 0.32
CA ARG A 82 6.15 21.93 0.49
C ARG A 82 5.63 20.64 1.13
N ALA A 83 6.42 19.57 1.16
CA ALA A 83 6.00 18.22 1.53
C ALA A 83 5.30 18.18 2.89
N LYS A 84 5.86 18.85 3.90
CA LYS A 84 5.27 18.90 5.24
C LYS A 84 3.86 19.51 5.26
N ALA A 85 3.66 20.62 4.55
CA ALA A 85 2.35 21.28 4.48
C ALA A 85 1.33 20.44 3.69
N LEU A 86 1.77 19.86 2.57
CA LEU A 86 0.96 18.98 1.74
C LEU A 86 0.53 17.70 2.48
N ARG A 87 1.46 17.06 3.20
CA ARG A 87 1.19 15.87 4.03
C ARG A 87 0.13 16.15 5.09
N ALA A 88 0.21 17.30 5.76
CA ALA A 88 -0.79 17.69 6.76
C ALA A 88 -2.18 17.96 6.15
N GLN A 89 -2.24 18.42 4.90
CA GLN A 89 -3.49 18.74 4.21
C GLN A 89 -4.18 17.50 3.63
N ALA A 90 -3.43 16.63 2.94
CA ALA A 90 -3.95 15.49 2.21
C ALA A 90 -2.98 14.31 2.28
N PRO A 91 -2.87 13.62 3.43
CA PRO A 91 -1.83 12.62 3.69
C PRO A 91 -1.83 11.47 2.69
N VAL A 92 -3.01 11.01 2.24
CA VAL A 92 -3.14 9.94 1.25
C VAL A 92 -2.65 10.39 -0.13
N LEU A 93 -3.11 11.55 -0.61
CA LEU A 93 -2.70 12.07 -1.93
C LEU A 93 -1.22 12.44 -1.94
N TRP A 94 -0.73 13.00 -0.84
CA TRP A 94 0.68 13.29 -0.63
C TRP A 94 1.50 12.01 -0.76
N GLY A 95 1.12 10.94 -0.05
CA GLY A 95 1.83 9.66 -0.10
C GLY A 95 1.90 9.03 -1.49
N ASN A 96 0.83 9.18 -2.29
CA ASN A 96 0.86 8.72 -3.69
C ASN A 96 1.89 9.45 -4.55
N VAL A 97 1.96 10.78 -4.42
CA VAL A 97 2.93 11.60 -5.16
C VAL A 97 4.35 11.33 -4.66
N ASP A 98 4.53 11.25 -3.34
CA ASP A 98 5.81 10.98 -2.67
C ASP A 98 6.42 9.65 -3.14
N ALA A 99 5.62 8.59 -3.10
CA ALA A 99 5.96 7.27 -3.63
C ALA A 99 6.43 7.30 -5.09
N SER A 100 5.71 8.02 -5.94
CA SER A 100 6.07 8.12 -7.35
C SER A 100 7.30 8.99 -7.58
N ALA A 101 7.55 9.99 -6.73
CA ALA A 101 8.73 10.82 -6.77
C ALA A 101 9.97 10.02 -6.38
N ASP A 102 9.88 9.25 -5.29
CA ASP A 102 10.91 8.32 -4.83
C ASP A 102 11.31 7.30 -5.91
N ALA A 103 10.33 6.72 -6.62
CA ALA A 103 10.61 5.81 -7.73
C ALA A 103 11.41 6.50 -8.84
N ALA A 104 11.06 7.74 -9.20
CA ALA A 104 11.79 8.52 -10.20
C ALA A 104 13.20 8.91 -9.73
N PHE A 105 13.36 9.31 -8.46
CA PHE A 105 14.66 9.61 -7.86
C PHE A 105 15.56 8.37 -7.85
N SER A 106 15.03 7.23 -7.41
CA SER A 106 15.74 5.95 -7.36
C SER A 106 16.19 5.50 -8.76
N ALA A 107 15.30 5.57 -9.76
CA ALA A 107 15.61 5.16 -11.12
C ALA A 107 16.74 6.00 -11.75
N LEU A 108 16.76 7.31 -11.50
CA LEU A 108 17.81 8.21 -12.02
C LEU A 108 19.13 8.09 -11.28
N ARG A 109 19.10 7.77 -9.98
CA ARG A 109 20.28 7.71 -9.09
C ARG A 109 20.84 6.29 -8.92
N ASP A 110 20.33 5.30 -9.66
CA ASP A 110 20.94 3.97 -9.71
C ASP A 110 22.39 4.10 -10.21
N LYS A 111 23.27 3.19 -9.79
CA LYS A 111 24.68 3.16 -10.21
C LYS A 111 24.85 3.03 -11.72
N ALA A 112 23.86 2.43 -12.39
CA ALA A 112 23.78 2.32 -13.84
C ALA A 112 22.33 2.56 -14.27
N PRO A 113 21.88 3.82 -14.36
CA PRO A 113 20.48 4.13 -14.61
C PRO A 113 20.06 3.65 -16.00
N ASP A 114 19.01 2.83 -16.04
CA ASP A 114 18.41 2.37 -17.29
C ASP A 114 17.43 3.42 -17.82
N ARG A 115 17.67 3.91 -19.04
CA ARG A 115 16.87 5.00 -19.63
C ARG A 115 15.39 4.63 -19.76
N ALA A 116 15.05 3.39 -20.10
CA ALA A 116 13.66 2.99 -20.27
C ALA A 116 12.91 2.98 -18.94
N ARG A 117 13.56 2.46 -17.88
CA ARG A 117 13.06 2.52 -16.50
C ARG A 117 12.89 3.97 -16.02
N VAL A 118 13.88 4.83 -16.24
CA VAL A 118 13.82 6.25 -15.90
C VAL A 118 12.62 6.94 -16.58
N LEU A 119 12.46 6.75 -17.89
CA LEU A 119 11.34 7.36 -18.62
C LEU A 119 9.97 6.84 -18.16
N THR A 120 9.91 5.56 -17.76
CA THR A 120 8.69 4.96 -17.19
C THR A 120 8.36 5.61 -15.84
N ALA A 121 9.32 5.64 -14.92
CA ALA A 121 9.13 6.24 -13.60
C ALA A 121 8.76 7.75 -13.68
N LEU A 122 9.38 8.50 -14.60
CA LEU A 122 9.03 9.91 -14.84
C LEU A 122 7.63 10.07 -15.44
N SER A 123 7.19 9.15 -16.31
CA SER A 123 5.83 9.14 -16.86
C SER A 123 4.79 8.89 -15.77
N ASP A 124 5.07 7.94 -14.88
CA ASP A 124 4.20 7.60 -13.77
C ASP A 124 4.10 8.75 -12.76
N LEU A 125 5.21 9.43 -12.47
CA LEU A 125 5.22 10.63 -11.65
C LEU A 125 4.44 11.78 -12.30
N SER A 126 4.60 12.00 -13.60
CA SER A 126 3.82 13.00 -14.34
C SER A 126 2.31 12.71 -14.25
N ALA A 127 1.92 11.45 -14.42
CA ALA A 127 0.53 11.02 -14.30
C ALA A 127 -0.02 11.19 -12.88
N THR A 128 0.77 10.88 -11.86
CA THR A 128 0.39 11.01 -10.45
C THR A 128 0.31 12.48 -10.02
N LEU A 129 1.19 13.35 -10.53
CA LEU A 129 1.08 14.80 -10.32
C LEU A 129 -0.15 15.41 -11.02
N ALA A 130 -0.59 14.83 -12.14
CA ALA A 130 -1.82 15.24 -12.83
C ALA A 130 -3.09 14.73 -12.13
N ASP A 131 -3.01 13.56 -11.51
CA ASP A 131 -4.09 12.92 -10.76
C ASP A 131 -3.53 12.23 -9.50
N PRO A 132 -3.39 12.96 -8.38
CA PRO A 132 -2.83 12.43 -7.13
C PRO A 132 -3.68 11.34 -6.48
N THR A 133 -4.88 11.06 -7.01
CA THR A 133 -5.72 9.96 -6.53
C THR A 133 -5.23 8.61 -7.05
N ARG A 134 -4.39 8.60 -8.08
CA ARG A 134 -3.71 7.40 -8.58
C ARG A 134 -2.66 6.96 -7.56
N ALA A 135 -2.74 5.71 -7.15
CA ALA A 135 -1.61 5.08 -6.48
C ALA A 135 -0.42 4.98 -7.44
N ALA A 136 0.79 5.13 -6.92
CA ALA A 136 2.01 4.95 -7.72
C ALA A 136 2.03 3.54 -8.34
N THR A 137 2.50 3.44 -9.57
CA THR A 137 2.55 2.15 -10.28
C THR A 137 3.56 1.24 -9.59
N PRO A 138 3.19 -0.01 -9.31
CA PRO A 138 4.03 -0.81 -8.48
C PRO A 138 5.28 -1.41 -9.14
N GLU A 139 6.49 -1.02 -8.68
CA GLU A 139 7.74 -1.76 -8.94
C GLU A 139 8.09 -2.66 -7.75
N GLY A 140 7.27 -3.66 -7.48
CA GLY A 140 7.54 -4.64 -6.43
C GLY A 140 6.43 -5.65 -6.19
N ALA A 141 6.74 -6.73 -5.47
CA ALA A 141 5.73 -7.56 -4.85
C ALA A 141 5.43 -7.01 -3.46
N ALA A 142 4.16 -6.80 -3.14
CA ALA A 142 3.72 -6.36 -1.82
C ALA A 142 4.33 -7.24 -0.71
N GLN A 143 5.04 -6.64 0.25
CA GLN A 143 5.52 -7.36 1.42
C GLN A 143 4.34 -7.63 2.35
N THR A 144 4.12 -8.89 2.70
CA THR A 144 3.06 -9.28 3.64
C THR A 144 3.65 -9.76 4.97
N ILE A 145 3.10 -9.30 6.09
CA ILE A 145 3.33 -9.86 7.43
C ILE A 145 2.02 -10.50 7.89
N GLY A 146 2.02 -11.82 8.09
CA GLY A 146 0.81 -12.54 8.54
C GLY A 146 -0.37 -12.50 7.56
N GLY A 147 -0.11 -12.33 6.25
CA GLY A 147 -1.15 -12.20 5.23
C GLY A 147 -1.75 -10.79 5.09
N ILE A 148 -1.25 -9.82 5.87
CA ILE A 148 -1.61 -8.40 5.76
C ILE A 148 -0.53 -7.71 4.92
N ALA A 149 -0.96 -7.01 3.87
CA ALA A 149 -0.08 -6.18 3.07
C ALA A 149 0.49 -5.05 3.94
N VAL A 150 1.82 -5.03 4.10
CA VAL A 150 2.58 -4.01 4.85
C VAL A 150 3.20 -3.00 3.89
N THR A 151 3.26 -3.36 2.61
CA THR A 151 3.43 -2.43 1.51
C THR A 151 2.30 -2.69 0.53
N ASP A 152 1.87 -1.69 -0.22
CA ASP A 152 1.14 -1.99 -1.44
C ASP A 152 2.09 -2.65 -2.46
N ALA A 153 1.57 -3.01 -3.64
CA ALA A 153 2.41 -3.56 -4.68
C ALA A 153 3.57 -2.62 -5.05
N ALA A 154 3.50 -1.33 -4.71
CA ALA A 154 4.45 -0.34 -5.20
C ALA A 154 5.73 -0.23 -4.44
N GLY A 155 5.79 -0.78 -3.22
CA GLY A 155 7.02 -0.80 -2.44
C GLY A 155 7.32 0.42 -1.57
N PRO A 156 6.63 1.59 -1.65
CA PRO A 156 6.56 2.47 -0.50
C PRO A 156 5.68 1.86 0.59
N ALA A 157 6.04 2.20 1.83
CA ALA A 157 5.17 2.00 2.99
C ALA A 157 3.84 2.73 2.74
N LEU A 158 2.72 2.18 3.19
CA LEU A 158 1.49 2.98 3.26
C LEU A 158 1.81 4.18 4.18
N PRO A 159 1.22 5.37 3.96
CA PRO A 159 1.42 6.46 4.92
C PRO A 159 1.04 5.92 6.30
N CYS A 160 1.95 5.98 7.27
CA CYS A 160 1.78 5.32 8.57
C CYS A 160 0.44 5.69 9.26
N GLU A 161 -0.06 6.89 8.98
CA GLU A 161 -1.35 7.41 9.42
C GLU A 161 -2.56 6.60 8.92
N VAL A 162 -2.49 6.08 7.69
CA VAL A 162 -3.53 5.27 7.04
C VAL A 162 -3.64 3.92 7.72
N MET A 163 -2.52 3.19 7.86
CA MET A 163 -2.55 1.90 8.56
C MET A 163 -2.95 2.07 10.03
N LEU A 164 -2.48 3.13 10.70
CA LEU A 164 -2.90 3.46 12.06
C LEU A 164 -4.39 3.80 12.13
N SER A 165 -4.98 4.37 11.08
CA SER A 165 -6.43 4.60 10.97
C SER A 165 -7.18 3.27 10.88
N ASP A 166 -6.76 2.36 10.00
CA ASP A 166 -7.40 1.05 9.85
C ASP A 166 -7.37 0.24 11.16
N LEU A 167 -6.25 0.31 11.90
CA LEU A 167 -6.13 -0.30 13.22
C LEU A 167 -7.13 0.32 14.21
N ARG A 168 -7.25 1.66 14.23
CA ARG A 168 -8.22 2.38 15.08
C ARG A 168 -9.66 2.01 14.75
N ASP A 169 -10.00 1.89 13.47
CA ASP A 169 -11.34 1.48 13.03
C ASP A 169 -11.67 0.05 13.43
N GLY A 170 -10.69 -0.85 13.33
CA GLY A 170 -10.82 -2.22 13.82
C GLY A 170 -11.02 -2.32 15.33
N LEU A 171 -10.32 -1.48 16.10
CA LEU A 171 -10.51 -1.35 17.55
C LEU A 171 -11.88 -0.78 17.90
N ALA A 172 -12.33 0.28 17.21
CA ALA A 172 -13.65 0.87 17.39
C ALA A 172 -14.78 -0.11 17.06
N ALA A 173 -14.56 -1.01 16.09
CA ALA A 173 -15.46 -2.12 15.77
C ALA A 173 -15.42 -3.28 16.79
N GLY A 174 -14.68 -3.15 17.90
CA GLY A 174 -14.63 -4.14 18.98
C GLY A 174 -13.88 -5.43 18.62
N ARG A 175 -12.98 -5.40 17.63
CA ARG A 175 -12.34 -6.62 17.10
C ARG A 175 -11.16 -7.12 17.93
N ALA A 176 -10.70 -6.39 18.94
CA ALA A 176 -9.60 -6.80 19.81
C ALA A 176 -10.02 -7.87 20.85
N SER A 177 -10.27 -9.10 20.42
CA SER A 177 -10.60 -10.18 21.38
C SER A 177 -9.32 -10.79 21.97
N GLY A 178 -9.04 -10.53 23.25
CA GLY A 178 -8.03 -11.25 24.04
C GLY A 178 -6.58 -10.75 23.95
N ALA A 179 -6.26 -9.86 23.01
CA ALA A 179 -4.91 -9.31 22.80
C ALA A 179 -4.81 -7.78 22.99
N ALA A 180 -5.75 -7.16 23.70
CA ALA A 180 -5.89 -5.71 23.79
C ALA A 180 -4.60 -4.99 24.24
N GLN A 181 -3.90 -5.52 25.24
CA GLN A 181 -2.64 -4.92 25.71
C GLN A 181 -1.54 -4.99 24.63
N GLN A 182 -1.40 -6.13 23.96
CA GLN A 182 -0.41 -6.31 22.91
C GLN A 182 -0.71 -5.39 21.70
N ILE A 183 -1.99 -5.21 21.36
CA ILE A 183 -2.41 -4.26 20.33
C ILE A 183 -2.07 -2.82 20.73
N SER A 184 -2.32 -2.44 21.98
CA SER A 184 -1.97 -1.10 22.50
C SER A 184 -0.47 -0.84 22.46
N ASP A 185 0.35 -1.83 22.84
CA ASP A 185 1.82 -1.70 22.82
C ASP A 185 2.36 -1.57 21.39
N LEU A 186 1.79 -2.32 20.45
CA LEU A 186 2.14 -2.23 19.02
C LEU A 186 1.68 -0.91 18.41
N GLN A 187 0.50 -0.41 18.76
CA GLN A 187 0.01 0.90 18.34
C GLN A 187 0.91 2.02 18.85
N ALA A 188 1.35 1.98 20.11
CA ALA A 188 2.26 2.98 20.67
C ALA A 188 3.61 3.01 19.92
N LYS A 189 4.19 1.83 19.64
CA LYS A 189 5.41 1.72 18.84
C LYS A 189 5.21 2.22 17.42
N ALA A 190 4.10 1.88 16.78
CA ALA A 190 3.77 2.36 15.45
C ALA A 190 3.68 3.89 15.41
N THR A 191 2.98 4.51 16.35
CA THR A 191 2.89 5.97 16.48
C THR A 191 4.26 6.62 16.73
N GLU A 192 5.11 6.02 17.56
CA GLU A 192 6.48 6.53 17.79
C GLU A 192 7.31 6.52 16.50
N ARG A 193 7.26 5.43 15.73
CA ARG A 193 7.97 5.33 14.45
C ARG A 193 7.40 6.28 13.40
N CYS A 194 6.08 6.40 13.34
CA CYS A 194 5.35 7.30 12.44
C CYS A 194 5.72 8.77 12.71
N ASN A 195 5.76 9.18 13.98
CA ASN A 195 6.23 10.53 14.37
C ASN A 195 7.70 10.78 14.05
N ALA A 196 8.51 9.72 13.97
CA ALA A 196 9.93 9.77 13.62
C ALA A 196 10.18 9.64 12.10
N ASP A 197 9.12 9.69 11.28
CA ASP A 197 9.18 9.53 9.82
C ASP A 197 9.77 8.18 9.38
N ASP A 198 9.59 7.15 10.20
CA ASP A 198 10.03 5.79 9.90
C ASP A 198 8.82 4.91 9.58
N ASP A 199 8.26 5.17 8.40
CA ASP A 199 7.02 4.54 7.95
C ASP A 199 7.16 3.02 7.85
N ARG A 200 8.32 2.52 7.40
CA ARG A 200 8.57 1.07 7.30
C ARG A 200 8.42 0.35 8.64
N ARG A 201 9.00 0.89 9.71
CA ARG A 201 8.85 0.27 11.05
C ARG A 201 7.47 0.54 11.63
N ALA A 202 6.86 1.70 11.35
CA ALA A 202 5.49 1.99 11.76
C ALA A 202 4.48 0.99 11.18
N ASP A 203 4.58 0.72 9.88
CA ASP A 203 3.72 -0.21 9.16
C ASP A 203 3.91 -1.64 9.63
N ALA A 204 5.16 -2.06 9.88
CA ALA A 204 5.45 -3.38 10.42
C ALA A 204 4.81 -3.60 11.80
N PHE A 205 4.80 -2.59 12.68
CA PHE A 205 4.12 -2.67 13.97
C PHE A 205 2.59 -2.66 13.82
N THR A 206 2.08 -1.86 12.89
CA THR A 206 0.64 -1.77 12.64
C THR A 206 0.07 -3.03 12.02
N ALA A 207 0.80 -3.67 11.10
CA ALA A 207 0.44 -4.98 10.53
C ALA A 207 0.41 -6.07 11.61
N GLN A 208 1.36 -6.09 12.53
CA GLN A 208 1.34 -7.00 13.68
C GLN A 208 0.09 -6.77 14.56
N ALA A 209 -0.31 -5.52 14.75
CA ALA A 209 -1.48 -5.17 15.55
C ALA A 209 -2.80 -5.59 14.86
N LEU A 210 -2.90 -5.34 13.55
CA LEU A 210 -4.05 -5.74 12.73
C LEU A 210 -4.21 -7.27 12.69
N ALA A 211 -3.11 -8.03 12.67
CA ALA A 211 -3.14 -9.50 12.72
C ALA A 211 -3.73 -10.07 14.04
N LEU A 212 -3.79 -9.25 15.09
CA LEU A 212 -4.38 -9.61 16.39
C LEU A 212 -5.87 -9.23 16.47
N LEU A 213 -6.41 -8.52 15.48
CA LEU A 213 -7.84 -8.26 15.39
C LEU A 213 -8.59 -9.49 14.87
N THR A 214 -9.78 -9.70 15.41
CA THR A 214 -10.68 -10.74 14.90
C THR A 214 -11.16 -10.40 13.48
N PRO A 215 -11.29 -11.41 12.59
CA PRO A 215 -11.87 -11.22 11.26
C PRO A 215 -13.28 -10.65 11.35
N ALA A 216 -13.67 -9.81 10.39
CA ALA A 216 -15.02 -9.28 10.33
C ALA A 216 -16.05 -10.43 10.30
N LYS A 217 -17.04 -10.41 11.19
CA LYS A 217 -18.17 -11.33 11.11
C LYS A 217 -18.97 -11.00 9.84
N VAL A 218 -18.99 -11.92 8.89
CA VAL A 218 -19.97 -11.89 7.80
C VAL A 218 -21.30 -12.37 8.37
N THR A 219 -22.17 -11.44 8.75
CA THR A 219 -23.58 -11.75 9.01
C THR A 219 -24.24 -12.09 7.68
N LYS A 220 -24.71 -13.34 7.57
CA LYS A 220 -25.54 -13.82 6.45
C LYS A 220 -26.88 -13.12 6.39
#